data_AF-A0A9E4BD34-F1
#
_entry.id   AF-A0A9E4BD34-F1
#
_cell.length_a   1.000
_cell.length_b   1.000
_cell.length_c   1.000
_cell.angle_alpha   90.00
_cell.angle_beta   90.00
_cell.angle_gamma   90.00
#
_symmetry.space_group_name_H-M   'P 1'
#
loop_
_entity.id
_entity.type
_entity.pdbx_description
1 polymer ?
#
loop_
_entity_poly.entity_id
_entity_poly.type
_entity_poly.pdbx_seq_one_letter_code
_entity_poly.pdbx_strand_id
1 'polypeptide(L)' 'ELIIGRHRSSSFVITSNRSVEEWLRLFDDPILGNSALDRLANASYQIVIEGASYREKLSPHRKLLGDRGGD' A
#
# COMPACT_ATOMS: atom_id res chain seq x y z
N GLU A 1 7.69 -8.22 -15.62
CA GLU A 1 7.26 -9.62 -15.85
C GLU A 1 6.31 -10.19 -14.79
N LEU A 2 6.57 -10.04 -13.49
CA LEU A 2 5.76 -10.66 -12.40
C LEU A 2 4.24 -10.45 -12.51
N ILE A 3 3.81 -9.23 -12.85
CA ILE A 3 2.40 -8.86 -12.98
C ILE A 3 1.73 -9.62 -14.12
N ILE A 4 2.40 -9.69 -15.27
CA ILE A 4 1.91 -10.33 -16.48
C ILE A 4 1.89 -11.86 -16.27
N GLY A 5 2.94 -12.43 -15.67
CA GLY A 5 3.01 -13.86 -15.37
C GLY A 5 1.96 -14.34 -14.37
N ARG A 6 1.42 -13.46 -13.52
CA ARG A 6 0.36 -13.80 -12.55
C ARG A 6 -1.05 -13.44 -13.03
N HIS A 7 -1.18 -12.54 -13.99
CA HIS A 7 -2.47 -12.13 -14.53
C HIS A 7 -3.23 -13.36 -15.05
N ARG A 8 -4.44 -13.58 -14.51
CA ARG A 8 -5.34 -14.73 -14.82
C ARG A 8 -4.87 -16.13 -14.39
N SER A 9 -3.72 -16.25 -13.71
CA SER A 9 -3.25 -17.56 -13.20
C SER A 9 -3.59 -17.77 -11.72
N SER A 10 -3.65 -16.71 -10.92
CA SER A 10 -4.04 -16.79 -9.49
C SER A 10 -4.28 -15.39 -8.91
N SER A 11 -5.11 -15.29 -7.86
CA SER A 11 -5.26 -14.05 -7.09
C SER A 11 -3.98 -13.69 -6.32
N PHE A 12 -3.76 -12.39 -6.09
CA PHE A 12 -2.67 -11.90 -5.24
C PHE A 12 -3.05 -10.56 -4.61
N VAL A 13 -2.34 -10.17 -3.55
CA VAL A 13 -2.55 -8.93 -2.81
C VAL A 13 -1.26 -8.12 -2.85
N ILE A 14 -1.39 -6.81 -3.09
CA ILE A 14 -0.30 -5.84 -3.01
C ILE A 14 -0.68 -4.80 -1.96
N THR A 15 0.28 -4.41 -1.13
CA THR A 15 0.13 -3.28 -0.20
C THR A 15 1.10 -2.18 -0.60
N SER A 16 0.69 -0.94 -0.44
CA SER A 16 1.47 0.25 -0.75
C SER A 16 1.14 1.36 0.23
N ASN A 17 2.12 2.19 0.52
CA ASN A 17 1.94 3.44 1.26
C ASN A 17 1.74 4.66 0.35
N ARG A 18 1.67 4.45 -0.97
CA ARG A 18 1.37 5.43 -2.02
C ARG A 18 0.09 5.07 -2.76
N SER A 19 -0.62 6.07 -3.26
CA SER A 19 -1.82 5.87 -4.06
C SER A 19 -1.48 5.26 -5.43
N VAL A 20 -2.46 4.63 -6.09
CA VAL A 20 -2.25 3.98 -7.40
C VAL A 20 -1.82 4.98 -8.46
N GLU A 21 -2.34 6.20 -8.41
CA GLU A 21 -2.02 7.28 -9.35
C GLU A 21 -0.54 7.68 -9.29
N GLU A 22 0.08 7.54 -8.12
CA GLU A 22 1.50 7.83 -7.92
C GLU A 22 2.40 6.73 -8.50
N TRP A 23 1.88 5.52 -8.73
CA TRP A 23 2.69 4.40 -9.17
C TRP A 23 3.18 4.56 -10.60
N LEU A 24 2.43 5.24 -11.46
CA LEU A 24 2.85 5.44 -12.86
C LEU A 24 4.21 6.16 -12.91
N ARG A 25 4.47 7.07 -11.96
CA ARG A 25 5.72 7.82 -11.84
C ARG A 25 6.89 6.96 -11.35
N LEU A 26 6.62 5.75 -10.87
CA LEU A 26 7.65 4.78 -10.46
C LEU A 26 8.20 3.96 -11.62
N PHE A 27 7.54 3.99 -12.79
CA PHE A 27 8.01 3.29 -13.97
C PHE A 27 8.93 4.18 -14.80
N ASP A 28 10.07 3.63 -15.22
CA ASP A 28 11.01 4.32 -16.12
C ASP A 28 10.41 4.55 -17.52
N ASP A 29 9.55 3.62 -17.97
CA ASP A 29 8.79 3.71 -19.22
C ASP A 29 7.29 3.90 -18.89
N PRO A 30 6.71 5.09 -19.17
CA PRO A 30 5.31 5.37 -18.93
C PRO A 30 4.34 4.49 -19.72
N ILE A 31 4.70 4.02 -20.92
CA ILE A 31 3.84 3.17 -21.76
C ILE A 31 3.72 1.77 -21.13
N LEU A 32 4.86 1.23 -20.68
CA LEU A 32 4.87 -0.05 -19.96
C LEU A 32 4.19 0.06 -18.59
N GLY A 33 4.39 1.17 -17.88
CA GLY A 33 3.72 1.46 -16.61
C GLY A 33 2.20 1.51 -16.74
N ASN A 34 1.69 2.24 -17.73
CA ASN A 34 0.26 2.29 -18.03
C ASN A 34 -0.31 0.90 -18.33
N SER A 35 0.39 0.14 -19.18
CA SER A 35 -0.01 -1.23 -19.51
C SER A 35 0.00 -2.18 -18.30
N ALA A 36 0.91 -1.98 -17.35
CA ALA A 36 0.97 -2.78 -16.13
C ALA A 36 -0.16 -2.40 -15.14
N LEU A 37 -0.40 -1.10 -14.95
CA LEU A 37 -1.46 -0.58 -14.09
C LEU A 37 -2.85 -0.96 -14.59
N ASP A 38 -3.08 -0.96 -15.91
CA ASP A 38 -4.34 -1.40 -16.48
C ASP A 38 -4.65 -2.87 -16.13
N ARG A 39 -3.65 -3.75 -16.14
CA ARG A 39 -3.83 -5.17 -15.79
C ARG A 39 -3.93 -5.43 -14.29
N LEU A 40 -3.40 -4.51 -13.48
CA LEU A 40 -3.36 -4.63 -12.01
C LEU A 40 -4.52 -3.89 -11.37
N ALA A 41 -4.47 -2.56 -11.44
CA ALA A 41 -5.30 -1.68 -10.66
C ALA A 41 -6.75 -1.70 -11.15
N ASN A 42 -6.96 -1.65 -12.47
CA ASN A 42 -8.31 -1.65 -13.05
C ASN A 42 -9.03 -2.98 -12.86
N ALA A 43 -8.28 -4.09 -12.78
CA ALA A 43 -8.83 -5.42 -12.57
C ALA A 43 -8.86 -5.85 -11.08
N SER A 44 -8.54 -4.95 -10.15
CA SER A 44 -8.43 -5.25 -8.72
C SER A 44 -9.52 -4.59 -7.87
N TYR A 45 -9.77 -5.17 -6.70
CA TYR A 45 -10.49 -4.48 -5.64
C TYR A 45 -9.52 -3.60 -4.84
N GLN A 46 -9.79 -2.30 -4.80
CA GLN A 46 -8.92 -1.33 -4.14
C GLN A 46 -9.44 -1.03 -2.73
N ILE A 47 -8.58 -1.24 -1.72
CA ILE A 47 -8.90 -0.98 -0.31
C ILE A 47 -7.98 0.14 0.17
N VAL A 48 -8.56 1.30 0.47
CA VAL A 48 -7.84 2.40 1.11
C VAL A 48 -7.94 2.21 2.63
N ILE A 49 -6.79 2.15 3.29
CA ILE A 49 -6.71 2.01 4.75
C ILE A 49 -6.26 3.36 5.32
N GLU A 50 -7.13 3.97 6.10
CA GLU A 50 -6.88 5.26 6.76
C GLU A 50 -6.71 5.09 8.27
N GLY A 51 -6.07 6.08 8.90
CA GLY A 51 -5.93 6.18 10.34
C GLY A 51 -4.48 6.20 10.83
N ALA A 52 -4.33 6.38 12.15
CA ALA A 52 -3.02 6.47 12.78
C ALA A 52 -2.25 5.15 12.69
N SER A 53 -0.92 5.27 12.58
CA SER A 53 -0.03 4.11 12.53
C SER A 53 -0.22 3.22 13.76
N TYR A 54 -0.47 1.93 13.53
CA TYR A 54 -0.57 0.96 14.62
C TYR A 54 0.72 0.89 15.45
N ARG A 55 1.88 1.18 14.83
CA ARG A 55 3.18 1.20 15.52
C ARG A 55 3.24 2.25 16.62
N GLU A 56 2.58 3.40 16.44
CA GLU A 56 2.51 4.42 17.48
C GLU A 56 1.76 3.91 18.72
N LYS A 57 0.72 3.08 18.55
CA LYS A 57 -0.05 2.51 19.68
C LYS A 57 0.81 1.58 20.52
N LEU A 58 1.78 0.92 19.88
CA LEU A 58 2.75 0.05 20.53
C LEU A 58 4.03 0.77 20.98
N SER A 59 4.17 2.07 20.68
CA SER A 59 5.39 2.80 21.00
C SER A 59 5.62 2.86 22.52
N PRO A 60 6.84 2.52 23.01
CA PRO A 60 7.16 2.63 24.43
C PRO A 60 6.99 4.07 24.96
N HIS A 61 7.26 5.06 24.11
CA HIS A 61 7.12 6.47 24.42
C HIS A 61 5.67 6.85 24.79
N ARG A 62 4.66 6.22 24.16
CA ARG A 62 3.25 6.43 24.50
C ARG A 62 2.85 5.74 25.81
N LYS A 63 3.40 4.55 26.13
CA LYS A 63 3.20 3.92 27.44
C LYS A 63 3.74 4.80 28.58
N LEU A 64 4.93 5.38 28.39
CA LEU A 64 5.56 6.29 29.37
C LEU A 64 4.83 7.62 29.56
N LEU A 65 3.98 8.03 28.61
CA LEU A 65 3.11 9.20 28.73
C LEU A 65 1.77 8.85 29.41
N GLY A 66 1.26 7.63 29.19
CA GLY A 66 0.05 7.12 29.85
C GLY A 66 0.22 6.85 31.35
N ASP A 67 1.39 6.37 31.76
CA ASP A 67 1.69 6.06 33.17
C ASP A 67 1.99 7.30 34.04
N ARG A 68 2.16 8.49 33.45
CA ARG A 68 2.49 9.74 34.17
C ARG A 68 1.32 10.72 34.30
N GLY A 69 0.12 10.34 33.86
CA GLY A 69 -1.09 11.18 33.88
C GLY A 69 -2.08 10.84 35.00
N GLY A 70 -1.68 10.02 35.97
CA GLY A 70 -2.48 9.63 37.12
C GLY A 70 -1.77 9.96 38.43
N ASP A 71 -1.70 11.25 38.76
CA ASP A 71 -1.48 11.81 40.10
C ASP A 71 -2.27 13.14 40.17
#